data_AF-A0A2N2FG35-F1
#
_entry.id   AF-A0A2N2FG35-F1
#
_cell.length_a   1.000
_cell.length_b   1.000
_cell.length_c   1.000
_cell.angle_alpha   90.00
_cell.angle_beta   90.00
_cell.angle_gamma   90.00
#
_symmetry.space_group_name_H-M   'P 1'
#
loop_
_entity.id
_entity.type
_entity.pdbx_description
1 polymer ?
#
loop_
_entity_poly.entity_id
_entity_poly.type
_entity_poly.pdbx_seq_one_letter_code
_entity_poly.pdbx_strand_id
1 'polypeptide(L)' 'TVRTMNEHIDVDVSGVLRREMNLDEAGDALLEMMVRTANGRLTAAEALGHREFVLTRLYESA' A
#
# COMPACT_ATOMS: atom_id res chain seq x y z
N THR A 1 -4.08 11.83 -4.55
CA THR A 1 -4.61 10.67 -3.79
C THR A 1 -5.26 9.72 -4.78
N VAL A 2 -6.02 8.72 -4.35
CA VAL A 2 -6.57 7.69 -5.26
C VAL A 2 -7.27 8.23 -6.52
N ARG A 3 -7.90 9.41 -6.46
CA ARG A 3 -8.53 10.04 -7.64
C ARG A 3 -7.56 10.38 -8.79
N THR A 4 -6.30 10.66 -8.49
CA THR A 4 -5.30 11.16 -9.46
C THR A 4 -4.04 10.30 -9.52
N MET A 5 -3.96 9.25 -8.70
CA MET A 5 -2.80 8.36 -8.57
C MET A 5 -3.28 6.93 -8.25
N ASN A 6 -4.37 6.49 -8.87
CA ASN A 6 -4.95 5.17 -8.59
C ASN A 6 -4.00 4.03 -8.94
N GLU A 7 -3.12 4.24 -9.92
CA GLU A 7 -2.07 3.33 -10.34
C GLU A 7 -0.95 3.15 -9.29
N HIS A 8 -0.87 4.02 -8.29
CA HIS A 8 0.12 3.98 -7.21
C HIS A 8 -0.46 3.49 -5.87
N ILE A 9 -1.73 3.04 -5.84
CA ILE A 9 -2.44 2.68 -4.61
C ILE A 9 -3.05 1.29 -4.76
N ASP A 10 -2.62 0.35 -3.92
CA ASP A 10 -3.13 -1.03 -3.94
C ASP A 10 -4.53 -1.19 -3.30
N VAL A 11 -4.87 -0.36 -2.32
CA VAL A 11 -6.15 -0.42 -1.59
C VAL A 11 -6.76 0.98 -1.43
N ASP A 12 -7.97 1.18 -1.95
CA ASP A 12 -8.73 2.43 -1.74
C ASP A 12 -9.60 2.34 -0.49
N VAL A 13 -9.18 3.04 0.57
CA VAL A 13 -9.95 3.20 1.82
C VAL A 13 -10.57 4.60 1.95
N SER A 14 -10.69 5.36 0.86
CA SER A 14 -11.21 6.74 0.89
C SER A 14 -12.66 6.84 1.36
N GLY A 15 -13.43 5.74 1.26
CA GLY A 15 -14.79 5.63 1.78
C GLY A 15 -14.91 5.83 3.30
N VAL A 16 -13.84 5.60 4.06
CA VAL A 16 -13.83 5.80 5.53
C VAL A 16 -14.16 7.24 5.90
N LEU A 17 -13.56 8.21 5.18
CA LEU A 17 -13.79 9.63 5.44
C LEU A 17 -15.16 10.12 4.97
N ARG A 18 -15.75 9.42 3.99
CA ARG A 18 -17.10 9.70 3.48
C ARG A 18 -18.21 8.98 4.25
N ARG A 19 -17.84 8.14 5.24
CA ARG A 19 -18.75 7.23 5.96
C ARG A 19 -19.47 6.24 5.04
N GLU A 20 -18.84 5.90 3.92
CA GLU A 20 -19.28 4.85 3.00
C GLU A 20 -18.71 3.48 3.39
N MET A 21 -17.71 3.48 4.29
CA MET A 21 -16.97 2.32 4.80
C MET A 21 -16.61 2.58 6.26
N ASN A 22 -16.60 1.55 7.10
CA ASN A 22 -16.10 1.61 8.47
C ASN A 22 -14.65 1.08 8.59
N LEU A 23 -14.06 1.16 9.78
CA LEU A 23 -12.66 0.74 9.98
C LEU A 23 -12.44 -0.77 9.85
N ASP A 24 -13.43 -1.58 10.22
CA ASP A 24 -13.34 -3.03 10.12
C ASP A 24 -13.36 -3.46 8.64
N GLU A 25 -14.27 -2.89 7.84
CA GLU A 25 -14.34 -3.11 6.39
C GLU A 25 -13.05 -2.65 5.67
N ALA A 26 -12.47 -1.53 6.09
CA ALA A 26 -11.19 -1.07 5.57
C ALA A 26 -10.04 -2.03 5.94
N GLY A 27 -10.08 -2.56 7.16
CA GLY A 27 -9.13 -3.56 7.66
C GLY A 27 -9.21 -4.87 6.88
N ASP A 28 -10.42 -5.36 6.63
CA ASP A 28 -10.66 -6.57 5.84
C ASP A 28 -10.15 -6.43 4.40
N ALA A 29 -10.43 -5.30 3.75
CA ALA A 29 -9.93 -5.00 2.40
C ALA A 29 -8.39 -4.94 2.36
N LEU A 30 -7.76 -4.35 3.38
CA LEU A 30 -6.31 -4.30 3.51
C LEU A 30 -5.72 -5.71 3.70
N LEU A 31 -6.33 -6.51 4.57
CA LEU A 31 -5.87 -7.87 4.86
C LEU A 31 -5.99 -8.78 3.64
N GLU A 32 -7.11 -8.71 2.92
CA GLU A 32 -7.30 -9.44 1.68
C GLU A 32 -6.23 -9.07 0.64
N MET A 33 -5.93 -7.77 0.51
CA MET A 33 -4.91 -7.32 -0.43
C MET A 33 -3.52 -7.85 -0.03
N MET A 34 -3.18 -7.80 1.26
CA MET A 34 -1.92 -8.34 1.78
C MET A 34 -1.77 -9.83 1.47
N VAL A 35 -2.83 -10.63 1.67
CA VAL A 35 -2.80 -12.07 1.38
C VAL A 35 -2.60 -12.33 -0.12
N ARG A 36 -3.28 -11.59 -1.00
CA ARG A 36 -3.08 -11.70 -2.45
C ARG A 36 -1.65 -11.34 -2.86
N THR A 37 -1.07 -10.30 -2.26
CA THR A 37 0.33 -9.92 -2.49
C THR A 37 1.29 -11.01 -2.01
N ALA A 38 1.08 -11.55 -0.81
CA ALA A 38 1.87 -12.66 -0.29
C ALA A 38 1.79 -13.91 -1.17
N ASN A 39 0.66 -14.12 -1.84
CA ASN A 39 0.45 -15.20 -2.83
C ASN A 39 1.04 -14.91 -4.23
N GLY A 40 1.83 -13.83 -4.38
CA GLY A 40 2.59 -13.54 -5.61
C GLY A 40 1.95 -12.54 -6.56
N ARG A 41 0.83 -11.89 -6.19
CA ARG A 41 0.38 -10.69 -6.91
C ARG A 41 1.37 -9.56 -6.64
N LEU A 42 1.80 -8.86 -7.69
CA LEU A 42 2.62 -7.66 -7.54
C LEU A 42 1.82 -6.53 -6.89
N THR A 43 2.48 -5.78 -6.01
CA THR A 43 2.03 -4.45 -5.55
C THR A 43 2.13 -3.43 -6.69
N ALA A 44 1.47 -2.29 -6.52
CA ALA A 44 1.60 -1.16 -7.44
C ALA A 44 3.07 -0.73 -7.60
N ALA A 45 3.84 -0.70 -6.50
CA ALA A 45 5.25 -0.32 -6.53
C ALA A 45 6.09 -1.29 -7.38
N GLU A 46 5.89 -2.59 -7.20
CA GLU A 46 6.60 -3.63 -7.95
C GLU A 46 6.21 -3.62 -9.43
N ALA A 47 4.92 -3.46 -9.73
CA ALA A 47 4.41 -3.41 -11.11
C ALA A 47 4.94 -2.19 -11.88
N LEU A 48 5.12 -1.05 -11.19
CA LEU A 48 5.73 0.16 -11.75
C LEU A 48 7.27 0.12 -11.81
N GLY A 49 7.88 -0.93 -11.25
CA GLY A 49 9.33 -1.16 -11.34
C GLY A 49 10.16 -0.43 -10.29
N HIS A 50 9.54 0.05 -9.21
CA HIS A 50 10.27 0.63 -8.08
C HIS A 50 11.12 -0.44 -7.39
N ARG A 51 12.43 -0.20 -7.32
CA ARG A 51 13.47 -1.12 -6.81
C ARG A 51 14.53 -0.40 -5.97
N GLU A 52 14.29 0.86 -5.68
CA GLU A 52 15.18 1.72 -4.92
C GLU A 52 15.22 1.24 -3.46
N PHE A 53 16.41 1.14 -2.90
CA PHE A 53 16.60 0.88 -1.48
C PHE A 53 17.68 1.81 -0.92
N VAL A 54 17.49 2.24 0.32
CA VAL A 54 18.48 3.02 1.05
C VAL A 54 18.69 2.36 2.41
N LEU A 55 19.95 2.14 2.78
CA LEU A 55 20.29 1.73 4.13
C LEU A 55 20.30 2.96 5.02
N THR A 56 19.34 3.03 5.95
CA THR A 56 19.35 4.08 6.98
C THR A 56 20.57 3.88 7.87
N ARG A 57 21.54 4.80 7.80
CA ARG A 57 22.64 4.84 8.77
C ARG A 57 22.09 5.25 10.13
N LEU A 58 22.20 4.36 11.11
CA LEU A 58 21.82 4.64 12.49
C LEU A 58 22.96 5.33 13.26
N TYR A 59 24.20 5.22 12.78
CA TYR A 59 25.39 5.83 13.37
C TYR A 59 26.34 6.34 12.28
N GLU A 60 27.11 7.39 12.58
CA GLU A 60 28.25 7.79 11.75
C GLU A 60 29.35 6.72 11.84
N SER A 61 29.94 6.36 10.71
CA SER A 61 31.11 5.49 10.66
C SER A 61 32.30 6.22 11.30
N ALA A 62 33.02 5.54 12.20
CA ALA A 62 34.32 6.02 12.69
C ALA A 62 35.31 6.30 11.55
#